data_AF-A0A346N2I2-F1
#
_entry.id   AF-A0A346N2I2-F1
#
_cell.length_a   1.000
_cell.length_b   1.000
_cell.length_c   1.000
_cell.angle_alpha   90.00
_cell.angle_beta   90.00
_cell.angle_gamma   90.00
#
_symmetry.space_group_name_H-M   'P 1'
#
loop_
_entity.id
_entity.type
_entity.pdbx_description
1 polymer ?
#
loop_
_entity_poly.entity_id
_entity_poly.type
_entity_poly.pdbx_seq_one_letter_code
_entity_poly.pdbx_strand_id
1 'polypeptide(L)'
;MARDRPRGSPGRCAACLRLQLRLPRATVKAAGALLLLLACTTVQAQEAPAQTVREIAFEGNDTTQPRTLLRELPIAVGDPADAAQVERSRQAIQDLGLFKTVSVREEPVEGGVRLVFKVRERWYILPTPRVDAKAGGEYSYGAQLQWNNLWGLDHTLRVIWEREDTNEAGVGLQTNHAFSYSAPQVFDSRYSVGVSASEVVKPTDLAGGGSYEETLQSLSLGVSRSLSDSGPPSQGWSAGAGLGWLNQETDGPGAPPAYGSATAPFATLSYRDLHLHIYSEEGVSFRSSLQGAVDGLASDYGFLTYNGRYARYMHVGATDHQTLHLIAELGARIDGPPENDAYFLGGDSLLRGYDKEFVEGDAVYRVSAEFARPLHWRWLRWVLIAEAGNAFERPQDFSLSRIYTSVGAGLRLRLSWFVNVEIEAGVAIPVGDSGGTRFFAGGV
;
A
#
# COMPACT_ATOMS: atom_id res chain seq x y z
N MET A 1 -53.89 46.79 -29.96
CA MET A 1 -54.16 47.11 -31.38
C MET A 1 -52.87 46.94 -32.16
N ALA A 2 -52.92 46.17 -33.26
CA ALA A 2 -52.15 46.30 -34.53
C ALA A 2 -50.78 47.01 -34.48
N ARG A 3 -49.67 46.55 -35.07
CA ARG A 3 -49.39 45.77 -36.28
C ARG A 3 -47.84 45.63 -36.28
N ASP A 4 -47.27 44.46 -36.53
CA ASP A 4 -46.79 44.02 -37.85
C ASP A 4 -45.56 44.79 -38.37
N ARG A 5 -44.38 44.14 -38.37
CA ARG A 5 -43.12 44.53 -39.04
C ARG A 5 -42.17 43.31 -39.15
N PRO A 6 -41.26 43.26 -40.16
CA PRO A 6 -41.35 42.25 -41.21
C PRO A 6 -40.14 41.30 -41.32
N ARG A 7 -40.34 40.21 -42.09
CA ARG A 7 -39.33 39.28 -42.60
C ARG A 7 -38.36 39.97 -43.58
N GLY A 8 -37.08 39.66 -43.46
CA GLY A 8 -36.04 40.01 -44.43
C GLY A 8 -35.10 38.83 -44.69
N SER A 9 -34.99 38.44 -45.97
CA SER A 9 -33.89 37.70 -46.57
C SER A 9 -32.67 38.62 -46.78
N PRO A 10 -31.47 38.13 -47.17
CA PRO A 10 -31.16 37.70 -48.55
C PRO A 10 -30.42 36.34 -48.55
N GLY A 11 -30.35 35.55 -49.60
CA GLY A 11 -30.19 35.89 -51.01
C GLY A 11 -28.82 35.40 -51.47
N ARG A 12 -28.79 34.20 -52.06
CA ARG A 12 -27.67 33.68 -52.85
C ARG A 12 -27.59 34.47 -54.16
N CYS A 13 -26.41 35.02 -54.47
CA CYS A 13 -25.94 35.44 -55.80
C CYS A 13 -24.71 34.57 -56.10
N ALA A 14 -24.36 34.14 -57.32
CA ALA A 14 -24.79 34.53 -58.64
C ALA A 14 -24.60 33.35 -59.62
N ALA A 15 -25.29 33.44 -60.75
CA ALA A 15 -25.10 32.62 -61.93
C ALA A 15 -23.74 32.88 -62.60
N CYS A 16 -23.10 31.86 -63.19
CA CYS A 16 -22.78 31.85 -64.63
C CYS A 16 -22.09 30.55 -65.10
N LEU A 17 -22.72 29.98 -66.12
CA LEU A 17 -22.14 29.41 -67.34
C LEU A 17 -21.12 28.25 -67.29
N ARG A 18 -21.66 27.12 -67.76
CA ARG A 18 -21.02 25.88 -68.23
C ARG A 18 -19.75 26.08 -69.07
N LEU A 19 -18.73 25.26 -68.81
CA LEU A 19 -17.79 24.78 -69.82
C LEU A 19 -18.09 23.30 -70.09
N GLN A 20 -18.41 22.98 -71.35
CA GLN A 20 -18.72 21.64 -71.80
C GLN A 20 -17.44 20.81 -71.95
N LEU A 21 -17.43 19.59 -71.41
CA LEU A 21 -16.54 18.54 -71.86
C LEU A 21 -17.35 17.24 -72.00
N ARG A 22 -17.43 16.79 -73.25
CA ARG A 22 -18.01 15.49 -73.65
C ARG A 22 -17.04 14.39 -73.22
N LEU A 23 -17.51 13.41 -72.47
CA LEU A 23 -16.82 12.14 -72.23
C LEU A 23 -17.41 11.03 -73.12
N PRO A 24 -16.59 10.11 -73.63
CA PRO A 24 -17.02 9.11 -74.61
C PRO A 24 -17.82 7.97 -73.96
N ARG A 25 -18.72 7.41 -74.76
CA ARG A 25 -19.52 6.23 -74.45
C ARG A 25 -18.66 4.97 -74.52
N ALA A 26 -18.47 4.31 -73.39
CA ALA A 26 -18.08 2.89 -73.35
C ALA A 26 -18.84 2.18 -72.21
N THR A 27 -19.78 1.33 -72.66
CA THR A 27 -20.19 0.05 -72.04
C THR A 27 -20.74 0.04 -70.62
N VAL A 28 -22.06 0.20 -70.56
CA VAL A 28 -23.00 -0.46 -69.64
C VAL A 28 -22.82 -1.98 -69.71
N LYS A 29 -22.45 -2.63 -68.60
CA LYS A 29 -22.79 -4.03 -68.20
C LYS A 29 -21.86 -4.48 -67.05
N ALA A 30 -22.15 -4.08 -65.81
CA ALA A 30 -21.65 -4.76 -64.60
C ALA A 30 -22.37 -4.25 -63.34
N ALA A 31 -23.71 -4.23 -63.36
CA ALA A 31 -24.52 -3.81 -62.19
C ALA A 31 -25.20 -4.99 -61.47
N GLY A 32 -24.74 -6.23 -61.67
CA GLY A 32 -25.46 -7.42 -61.18
C GLY A 32 -24.63 -8.45 -60.41
N ALA A 33 -23.34 -8.22 -60.13
CA ALA A 33 -22.47 -9.26 -59.56
C ALA A 33 -21.60 -8.82 -58.36
N LEU A 34 -21.79 -7.61 -57.82
CA LEU A 34 -20.99 -7.10 -56.69
C LEU A 34 -21.82 -6.80 -55.43
N LEU A 35 -23.06 -7.30 -55.37
CA LEU A 35 -23.91 -7.23 -54.17
C LEU A 35 -24.01 -8.59 -53.43
N LEU A 36 -23.12 -9.53 -53.75
CA LEU A 36 -23.13 -10.91 -53.22
C LEU A 36 -21.81 -11.31 -52.52
N LEU A 37 -20.89 -10.36 -52.29
CA LEU A 37 -19.57 -10.62 -51.67
C LEU A 37 -19.29 -9.84 -50.38
N LEU A 38 -20.32 -9.21 -49.79
CA LEU A 38 -20.23 -8.52 -48.50
C LEU A 38 -21.18 -9.14 -47.45
N ALA A 39 -21.39 -10.46 -47.52
CA ALA A 39 -21.80 -11.22 -46.35
C ALA A 39 -20.57 -11.34 -45.44
N CYS A 40 -20.30 -10.28 -44.69
CA CYS A 40 -19.42 -10.34 -43.53
C CYS A 40 -20.07 -11.33 -42.56
N THR A 41 -19.68 -12.59 -42.63
CA THR A 41 -20.02 -13.58 -41.62
C THR A 41 -19.40 -13.08 -40.33
N THR A 42 -20.19 -12.39 -39.51
CA THR A 42 -19.92 -12.31 -38.09
C THR A 42 -20.03 -13.75 -37.60
N VAL A 43 -18.91 -14.45 -37.57
CA VAL A 43 -18.77 -15.64 -36.73
C VAL A 43 -18.94 -15.10 -35.32
N GLN A 44 -20.17 -15.13 -34.81
CA GLN A 44 -20.36 -15.12 -33.38
C GLN A 44 -19.67 -16.40 -32.91
N ALA A 45 -18.51 -16.25 -32.28
CA ALA A 45 -17.95 -17.32 -31.49
C ALA A 45 -19.01 -17.63 -30.43
N GLN A 46 -19.81 -18.66 -30.69
CA GLN A 46 -20.76 -19.17 -29.73
C GLN A 46 -19.90 -19.86 -28.68
N GLU A 47 -19.54 -19.10 -27.64
CA GLU A 47 -18.76 -19.57 -26.51
C GLU A 47 -19.51 -20.79 -25.95
N ALA A 48 -18.85 -21.95 -26.00
CA ALA A 48 -19.45 -23.18 -25.49
C ALA A 48 -19.92 -22.93 -24.05
N PRO A 49 -21.08 -23.45 -23.62
CA PRO A 49 -21.57 -23.24 -22.28
C PRO A 49 -20.48 -23.64 -21.28
N ALA A 50 -20.15 -22.72 -20.37
CA ALA A 50 -19.13 -22.93 -19.36
C ALA A 50 -19.41 -24.25 -18.62
N GLN A 51 -18.42 -25.15 -18.64
CA GLN A 51 -18.55 -26.44 -17.99
C GLN A 51 -18.59 -26.25 -16.46
N THR A 52 -19.28 -27.12 -15.74
CA THR A 52 -19.32 -27.04 -14.28
C THR A 52 -17.96 -27.40 -13.69
N VAL A 53 -17.48 -26.60 -12.74
CA VAL A 53 -16.31 -26.90 -11.93
C VAL A 53 -16.63 -28.08 -11.02
N ARG A 54 -15.94 -29.20 -11.21
CA ARG A 54 -16.10 -30.41 -10.39
C ARG A 54 -15.04 -30.53 -9.31
N GLU A 55 -13.86 -29.96 -9.55
CA GLU A 55 -12.73 -30.07 -8.64
C GLU A 55 -11.81 -28.86 -8.79
N ILE A 56 -11.22 -28.44 -7.68
CA ILE A 56 -10.17 -27.43 -7.63
C ILE A 56 -8.94 -28.09 -7.01
N ALA A 57 -7.81 -27.99 -7.70
CA ALA A 57 -6.53 -28.54 -7.27
C ALA A 57 -5.43 -27.48 -7.35
N PHE A 58 -4.38 -27.67 -6.55
CA PHE A 58 -3.22 -26.79 -6.48
C PHE A 58 -1.94 -27.58 -6.75
N GLU A 59 -1.01 -26.98 -7.50
CA GLU A 59 0.30 -27.56 -7.81
C GLU A 59 1.42 -26.55 -7.51
N GLY A 60 2.51 -27.02 -6.89
CA GLY A 60 3.70 -26.20 -6.61
C GLY A 60 3.62 -25.36 -5.32
N ASN A 61 2.60 -25.57 -4.49
CA ASN A 61 2.46 -25.01 -3.14
C ASN A 61 3.10 -25.95 -2.11
N ASP A 62 4.43 -26.09 -2.15
CA ASP A 62 5.16 -27.02 -1.29
C ASP A 62 5.05 -26.66 0.21
N THR A 63 4.96 -25.36 0.51
CA THR A 63 4.82 -24.84 1.88
C THR A 63 3.40 -24.36 2.18
N THR A 64 2.79 -23.62 1.25
CA THR A 64 1.46 -23.00 1.46
C THR A 64 0.38 -24.07 1.48
N GLN A 65 -0.48 -24.04 2.50
CA GLN A 65 -1.52 -25.02 2.64
C GLN A 65 -2.62 -24.80 1.59
N PRO A 66 -3.17 -25.87 0.97
CA PRO A 66 -4.26 -25.74 0.00
C PRO A 66 -5.46 -24.94 0.51
N ARG A 67 -5.79 -25.05 1.80
CA ARG A 67 -6.89 -24.28 2.42
C ARG A 67 -6.67 -22.77 2.40
N THR A 68 -5.43 -22.31 2.52
CA THR A 68 -5.05 -20.89 2.44
C THR A 68 -5.28 -20.35 1.05
N LEU A 69 -5.08 -21.17 0.03
CA LEU A 69 -5.39 -20.80 -1.35
C LEU A 69 -6.90 -20.86 -1.62
N LEU A 70 -7.55 -21.93 -1.16
CA LEU A 70 -8.96 -22.20 -1.41
C LEU A 70 -9.87 -21.11 -0.85
N ARG A 71 -9.59 -20.61 0.36
CA ARG A 71 -10.42 -19.56 1.00
C ARG A 71 -10.41 -18.22 0.26
N GLU A 72 -9.42 -17.99 -0.60
CA GLU A 72 -9.32 -16.76 -1.39
C GLU A 72 -10.08 -16.82 -2.72
N LEU A 73 -10.48 -18.01 -3.17
CA LEU A 73 -11.09 -18.15 -4.49
C LEU A 73 -12.54 -17.63 -4.49
N PRO A 74 -12.89 -16.72 -5.42
CA PRO A 74 -14.28 -16.39 -5.68
C PRO A 74 -15.06 -17.55 -6.32
N ILE A 75 -14.39 -18.40 -7.12
CA ILE A 75 -15.00 -19.57 -7.76
C ILE A 75 -15.01 -20.77 -6.83
N ALA A 76 -16.11 -21.51 -6.79
CA ALA A 76 -16.29 -22.71 -5.99
C ALA A 76 -16.64 -23.94 -6.85
N VAL A 77 -16.50 -25.12 -6.26
CA VAL A 77 -16.99 -26.37 -6.87
C VAL A 77 -18.51 -26.30 -7.02
N GLY A 78 -19.01 -26.60 -8.21
CA GLY A 78 -20.42 -26.47 -8.59
C GLY A 78 -20.72 -25.23 -9.43
N ASP A 79 -19.84 -24.24 -9.44
CA ASP A 79 -20.00 -23.05 -10.28
C ASP A 79 -19.72 -23.36 -11.76
N PRO A 80 -20.28 -22.59 -12.70
CA PRO A 80 -19.79 -22.61 -14.08
C PRO A 80 -18.34 -22.12 -14.12
N ALA A 81 -17.49 -22.79 -14.91
CA ALA A 81 -16.13 -22.38 -15.23
C ALA A 81 -16.13 -21.15 -16.16
N ASP A 82 -16.68 -20.06 -15.66
CA ASP A 82 -16.70 -18.76 -16.32
C ASP A 82 -15.28 -18.19 -16.34
N ALA A 83 -14.79 -17.82 -17.53
CA ALA A 83 -13.42 -17.37 -17.72
C ALA A 83 -13.08 -16.16 -16.84
N ALA A 84 -14.02 -15.24 -16.62
CA ALA A 84 -13.80 -14.06 -15.78
C ALA A 84 -13.72 -14.41 -14.28
N GLN A 85 -14.50 -15.38 -13.80
CA GLN A 85 -14.38 -15.90 -12.44
C GLN A 85 -13.08 -16.69 -12.23
N VAL A 86 -12.69 -17.51 -13.20
CA VAL A 86 -11.43 -18.26 -13.18
C VAL A 86 -10.24 -17.30 -13.10
N GLU A 87 -10.22 -16.25 -13.91
CA GLU A 87 -9.16 -15.25 -13.89
C GLU A 87 -9.14 -14.43 -12.59
N ARG A 88 -10.31 -14.04 -12.05
CA ARG A 88 -10.39 -13.41 -10.73
C ARG A 88 -9.86 -14.31 -9.60
N SER A 89 -10.09 -15.62 -9.71
CA SER A 89 -9.58 -16.60 -8.75
C SER A 89 -8.06 -16.76 -8.86
N ARG A 90 -7.52 -16.76 -10.07
CA ARG A 90 -6.07 -16.73 -10.31
C ARG A 90 -5.45 -15.44 -9.73
N GLN A 91 -6.08 -14.29 -9.94
CA GLN A 91 -5.61 -13.01 -9.40
C GLN A 91 -5.70 -12.98 -7.86
N ALA A 92 -6.77 -13.52 -7.25
CA ALA A 92 -6.89 -13.59 -5.79
C ALA A 92 -5.73 -14.37 -5.13
N ILE A 93 -5.29 -15.48 -5.73
CA ILE A 93 -4.08 -16.19 -5.27
C ILE A 93 -2.83 -15.32 -5.45
N GLN A 94 -2.72 -14.58 -6.57
CA GLN A 94 -1.59 -13.69 -6.82
C GLN A 94 -1.54 -12.52 -5.80
N ASP A 95 -2.70 -12.05 -5.34
CA ASP A 95 -2.89 -10.94 -4.40
C ASP A 95 -2.44 -11.27 -2.97
N LEU A 96 -2.25 -12.55 -2.64
CA LEU A 96 -1.58 -12.98 -1.42
C LEU A 96 -0.09 -12.56 -1.39
N GLY A 97 0.52 -12.31 -2.56
CA GLY A 97 1.92 -11.87 -2.65
C GLY A 97 2.96 -12.96 -2.34
N LEU A 98 2.51 -14.18 -2.04
CA LEU A 98 3.33 -15.34 -1.70
C LEU A 98 3.99 -16.01 -2.92
N PHE A 99 3.49 -15.72 -4.13
CA PHE A 99 3.87 -16.43 -5.34
C PHE A 99 4.57 -15.53 -6.36
N LYS A 100 5.58 -16.07 -7.02
CA LYS A 100 6.26 -15.43 -8.16
C LYS A 100 5.40 -15.50 -9.42
N THR A 101 4.69 -16.61 -9.61
CA THR A 101 3.79 -16.83 -10.76
C THR A 101 2.60 -17.66 -10.32
N VAL A 102 1.42 -17.31 -10.82
CA VAL A 102 0.18 -18.10 -10.70
C VAL A 102 -0.40 -18.29 -12.10
N SER A 103 -0.69 -19.53 -12.46
CA SER A 103 -1.36 -19.89 -13.72
C SER A 103 -2.48 -20.87 -13.44
N VAL A 104 -3.51 -20.86 -14.26
CA VAL A 104 -4.64 -21.79 -14.15
C VAL A 104 -4.79 -22.55 -15.46
N ARG A 105 -5.10 -23.85 -15.35
CA ARG A 105 -5.40 -24.72 -16.48
C ARG A 105 -6.66 -25.54 -16.17
N GLU A 106 -7.46 -25.76 -17.20
CA GLU A 106 -8.68 -26.55 -17.11
C GLU A 106 -8.42 -27.95 -17.65
N GLU A 107 -8.73 -28.97 -16.84
CA GLU A 107 -8.64 -30.38 -17.23
C GLU A 107 -10.06 -30.97 -17.33
N PRO A 108 -10.44 -31.58 -18.47
CA PRO A 108 -11.73 -32.28 -18.57
C PRO A 108 -11.80 -33.44 -17.59
N VAL A 109 -12.91 -33.54 -16.85
CA VAL A 109 -13.22 -34.66 -15.95
C VAL A 109 -14.66 -35.11 -16.17
N GLU A 110 -15.05 -36.25 -15.58
CA GLU A 110 -16.41 -36.73 -15.73
C GLU A 110 -17.42 -35.69 -15.22
N GLY A 111 -18.33 -35.26 -16.10
CA GLY A 111 -19.39 -34.32 -15.77
C GLY A 111 -18.96 -32.86 -15.63
N GLY A 112 -17.75 -32.46 -16.02
CA GLY A 112 -17.32 -31.06 -16.03
C GLY A 112 -15.81 -30.86 -16.17
N VAL A 113 -15.26 -29.86 -15.48
CA VAL A 113 -13.82 -29.53 -15.49
C VAL A 113 -13.20 -29.49 -14.10
N ARG A 114 -11.92 -29.82 -14.04
CA ARG A 114 -11.04 -29.58 -12.89
C ARG A 114 -10.21 -28.34 -13.16
N LEU A 115 -10.22 -27.39 -12.23
CA LEU A 115 -9.36 -26.21 -12.26
C LEU A 115 -8.07 -26.51 -11.51
N VAL A 116 -6.93 -26.44 -12.18
CA VAL A 116 -5.62 -26.67 -11.58
C VAL A 116 -4.85 -25.35 -11.52
N PHE A 117 -4.69 -24.82 -10.31
CA PHE A 117 -3.90 -23.62 -10.06
C PHE A 117 -2.44 -24.01 -9.79
N LYS A 118 -1.57 -23.69 -10.75
CA LYS A 118 -0.14 -23.93 -10.64
C LYS A 118 0.58 -22.68 -10.17
N VAL A 119 1.29 -22.79 -9.06
CA VAL A 119 2.01 -21.70 -8.40
C VAL A 119 3.52 -21.96 -8.36
N ARG A 120 4.29 -20.88 -8.19
CA ARG A 120 5.70 -20.94 -7.82
C ARG A 120 5.91 -20.06 -6.60
N GLU A 121 6.19 -20.68 -5.45
CA GLU A 121 6.39 -20.00 -4.18
C GLU A 121 7.60 -19.05 -4.20
N ARG A 122 7.50 -17.96 -3.44
CA ARG A 122 8.61 -17.10 -3.06
C ARG A 122 9.26 -17.62 -1.78
N TRP A 123 10.44 -17.11 -1.48
CA TRP A 123 11.10 -17.29 -0.21
C TRP A 123 10.39 -16.46 0.86
N TYR A 124 10.09 -17.12 1.97
CA TYR A 124 9.22 -16.59 3.03
C TYR A 124 9.96 -15.91 4.16
N ILE A 125 11.20 -16.34 4.41
CA ILE A 125 12.05 -15.87 5.51
C ILE A 125 13.09 -14.92 4.93
N LEU A 126 13.16 -13.71 5.49
CA LEU A 126 14.12 -12.69 5.11
C LEU A 126 14.75 -12.07 6.36
N PRO A 127 16.00 -12.43 6.69
CA PRO A 127 16.83 -11.65 7.58
C PRO A 127 17.38 -10.44 6.82
N THR A 128 17.15 -9.24 7.33
CA THR A 128 17.59 -7.98 6.73
C THR A 128 18.41 -7.18 7.74
N PRO A 129 19.66 -6.80 7.44
CA PRO A 129 20.37 -5.83 8.26
C PRO A 129 19.64 -4.48 8.20
N ARG A 130 19.56 -3.79 9.33
CA ARG A 130 19.09 -2.39 9.38
C ARG A 130 20.31 -1.53 9.68
N VAL A 131 20.63 -0.61 8.78
CA VAL A 131 21.75 0.31 8.97
C VAL A 131 21.34 1.64 8.36
N ASP A 132 21.48 2.70 9.14
CA ASP A 132 21.33 4.09 8.70
C ASP A 132 22.49 4.90 9.28
N ALA A 133 22.97 5.89 8.53
CA ALA A 133 24.02 6.78 9.01
C ALA A 133 23.92 8.13 8.30
N LYS A 134 24.00 9.22 9.07
CA LYS A 134 23.77 10.59 8.59
C LYS A 134 25.02 11.46 8.68
N ALA A 135 24.98 12.58 7.97
CA ALA A 135 26.05 13.58 8.01
C ALA A 135 26.08 14.39 9.33
N GLY A 136 24.97 14.41 10.08
CA GLY A 136 24.85 15.08 11.39
C GLY A 136 25.51 14.31 12.54
N GLY A 137 25.86 13.04 12.32
CA GLY A 137 26.44 12.15 13.32
C GLY A 137 25.47 11.09 13.82
N GLU A 138 24.18 11.19 13.48
CA GLU A 138 23.17 10.18 13.80
C GLU A 138 23.47 8.87 13.06
N TYR A 139 23.21 7.74 13.71
CA TYR A 139 23.32 6.44 13.07
C TYR A 139 22.42 5.42 13.75
N SER A 140 21.93 4.45 12.98
CA SER A 140 21.26 3.28 13.51
C SER A 140 21.85 1.99 12.95
N TYR A 141 21.80 0.93 13.74
CA TYR A 141 22.18 -0.40 13.32
C TYR A 141 21.35 -1.47 14.01
N GLY A 142 21.10 -2.56 13.30
CA GLY A 142 20.19 -3.59 13.78
C GLY A 142 19.97 -4.71 12.79
N ALA A 143 18.98 -5.52 13.10
CA ALA A 143 18.53 -6.61 12.25
C ALA A 143 17.02 -6.74 12.35
N GLN A 144 16.42 -7.08 11.21
CA GLN A 144 15.03 -7.49 11.11
C GLN A 144 14.98 -8.94 10.64
N LEU A 145 14.07 -9.73 11.21
CA LEU A 145 13.63 -10.99 10.67
C LEU A 145 12.16 -10.88 10.29
N GLN A 146 11.85 -11.10 9.02
CA GLN A 146 10.48 -11.24 8.55
C GLN A 146 10.25 -12.66 8.05
N TRP A 147 9.26 -13.35 8.64
CA TRP A 147 8.82 -14.68 8.23
C TRP A 147 7.36 -14.62 7.81
N ASN A 148 7.14 -14.55 6.51
CA ASN A 148 5.81 -14.57 5.89
C ASN A 148 5.30 -16.01 5.75
N ASN A 149 3.99 -16.21 5.58
CA ASN A 149 3.40 -17.53 5.38
C ASN A 149 3.85 -18.59 6.41
N LEU A 150 3.95 -18.19 7.68
CA LEU A 150 4.31 -19.09 8.78
C LEU A 150 3.33 -20.28 8.80
N TRP A 151 3.89 -21.49 8.84
CA TRP A 151 3.16 -22.76 8.74
C TRP A 151 2.33 -22.95 7.46
N GLY A 152 2.55 -22.15 6.43
CA GLY A 152 1.78 -22.20 5.18
C GLY A 152 0.39 -21.58 5.28
N LEU A 153 0.14 -20.72 6.27
CA LEU A 153 -1.18 -20.17 6.59
C LEU A 153 -1.40 -18.70 6.21
N ASP A 154 -0.43 -18.09 5.51
CA ASP A 154 -0.33 -16.64 5.30
C ASP A 154 -0.15 -15.82 6.59
N HIS A 155 0.29 -16.48 7.67
CA HIS A 155 0.65 -15.80 8.90
C HIS A 155 1.99 -15.07 8.73
N THR A 156 2.11 -13.88 9.30
CA THR A 156 3.36 -13.10 9.24
C THR A 156 3.90 -12.87 10.64
N LEU A 157 5.17 -13.24 10.84
CA LEU A 157 5.96 -12.91 12.01
C LEU A 157 7.04 -11.89 11.62
N ARG A 158 7.18 -10.82 12.40
CA ARG A 158 8.27 -9.85 12.26
C ARG A 158 8.91 -9.60 13.61
N VAL A 159 10.24 -9.65 13.64
CA VAL A 159 11.07 -9.29 14.79
C VAL A 159 12.08 -8.25 14.34
N ILE A 160 12.22 -7.18 15.12
CA ILE A 160 13.19 -6.11 14.91
C ILE A 160 14.00 -5.96 16.19
N TRP A 161 15.30 -5.83 16.01
CA TRP A 161 16.21 -5.31 17.00
C TRP A 161 17.03 -4.20 16.35
N GLU A 162 17.04 -3.02 16.94
CA GLU A 162 17.74 -1.85 16.43
C GLU A 162 18.34 -1.06 17.58
N ARG A 163 19.49 -0.44 17.34
CA ARG A 163 20.08 0.58 18.20
C ARG A 163 20.27 1.84 17.39
N GLU A 164 19.94 2.98 17.97
CA GLU A 164 19.94 4.27 17.29
C GLU A 164 20.52 5.38 18.16
N ASP A 165 21.46 6.14 17.60
CA ASP A 165 21.95 7.39 18.14
C ASP A 165 21.24 8.53 17.42
N THR A 166 20.33 9.19 18.13
CA THR A 166 19.55 10.32 17.61
C THR A 166 20.34 11.63 17.62
N ASN A 167 21.57 11.64 18.17
CA ASN A 167 22.40 12.83 18.36
C ASN A 167 21.68 13.95 19.15
N GLU A 168 20.66 13.57 19.92
CA GLU A 168 19.92 14.46 20.81
C GLU A 168 20.78 14.72 22.06
N ALA A 169 20.86 15.99 22.47
CA ALA A 169 21.76 16.39 23.55
C ALA A 169 21.41 15.69 24.87
N GLY A 170 22.36 14.93 25.39
CA GLY A 170 22.19 14.15 26.62
C GLY A 170 21.53 12.80 26.39
N VAL A 171 21.06 12.45 25.20
CA VAL A 171 20.48 11.13 24.94
C VAL A 171 21.56 10.20 24.41
N GLY A 172 21.70 9.04 25.03
CA GLY A 172 22.61 7.99 24.61
C GLY A 172 22.00 7.08 23.54
N LEU A 173 22.74 6.01 23.21
CA LEU A 173 22.35 5.04 22.19
C LEU A 173 21.09 4.26 22.58
N GLN A 174 19.95 4.65 22.00
CA GLN A 174 18.64 4.05 22.23
C GLN A 174 18.62 2.60 21.72
N THR A 175 17.81 1.75 22.35
CA THR A 175 17.63 0.35 21.92
C THR A 175 16.16 0.06 21.70
N ASN A 176 15.80 -0.42 20.52
CA ASN A 176 14.46 -0.74 20.10
C ASN A 176 14.33 -2.25 19.82
N HIS A 177 13.37 -2.88 20.50
CA HIS A 177 12.93 -4.23 20.25
C HIS A 177 11.47 -4.17 19.79
N ALA A 178 11.15 -4.80 18.67
CA ALA A 178 9.76 -4.94 18.23
C ALA A 178 9.46 -6.36 17.76
N PHE A 179 8.29 -6.84 18.13
CA PHE A 179 7.72 -8.11 17.73
C PHE A 179 6.32 -7.86 17.20
N SER A 180 5.97 -8.50 16.08
CA SER A 180 4.58 -8.53 15.60
C SER A 180 4.27 -9.88 14.97
N TYR A 181 3.06 -10.36 15.26
CA TYR A 181 2.50 -11.56 14.67
C TYR A 181 1.10 -11.24 14.14
N SER A 182 0.86 -11.56 12.88
CA SER A 182 -0.45 -11.41 12.23
C SER A 182 -0.88 -12.75 11.67
N ALA A 183 -2.09 -13.16 12.03
CA ALA A 183 -2.73 -14.38 11.54
C ALA A 183 -4.02 -14.00 10.82
N PRO A 184 -3.99 -13.84 9.49
CA PRO A 184 -5.18 -13.52 8.73
C PRO A 184 -6.08 -14.77 8.55
N GLN A 185 -7.39 -14.57 8.60
CA GLN A 185 -8.41 -15.63 8.43
C GLN A 185 -8.17 -16.88 9.31
N VAL A 186 -7.99 -16.66 10.60
CA VAL A 186 -7.77 -17.73 11.59
C VAL A 186 -8.93 -18.72 11.56
N PHE A 187 -8.60 -20.01 11.59
CA PHE A 187 -9.57 -21.11 11.50
C PHE A 187 -10.45 -21.06 10.24
N ASP A 188 -9.89 -20.59 9.12
CA ASP A 188 -10.57 -20.48 7.83
C ASP A 188 -11.84 -19.62 7.92
N SER A 189 -11.83 -18.64 8.84
CA SER A 189 -12.91 -17.70 9.08
C SER A 189 -12.63 -16.34 8.44
N ARG A 190 -13.57 -15.39 8.53
CA ARG A 190 -13.32 -13.99 8.16
C ARG A 190 -12.59 -13.19 9.24
N TYR A 191 -12.20 -13.81 10.35
CA TYR A 191 -11.51 -13.15 11.45
C TYR A 191 -9.99 -13.27 11.34
N SER A 192 -9.31 -12.17 11.63
CA SER A 192 -7.85 -12.10 11.68
C SER A 192 -7.42 -11.62 13.06
N VAL A 193 -6.30 -12.15 13.54
CA VAL A 193 -5.72 -11.79 14.86
C VAL A 193 -4.38 -11.12 14.65
N GLY A 194 -4.12 -10.07 15.41
CA GLY A 194 -2.84 -9.39 15.46
C GLY A 194 -2.35 -9.27 16.90
N VAL A 195 -1.07 -9.57 17.12
CA VAL A 195 -0.35 -9.34 18.39
C VAL A 195 0.89 -8.53 18.08
N SER A 196 1.15 -7.49 18.86
CA SER A 196 2.42 -6.76 18.79
C SER A 196 2.96 -6.49 20.18
N ALA A 197 4.28 -6.47 20.30
CA ALA A 197 4.96 -5.98 21.48
C ALA A 197 6.16 -5.14 21.06
N SER A 198 6.44 -4.06 21.78
CA SER A 198 7.65 -3.27 21.56
C SER A 198 8.23 -2.78 22.88
N GLU A 199 9.53 -2.55 22.88
CA GLU A 199 10.26 -1.93 23.98
C GLU A 199 11.30 -0.98 23.39
N VAL A 200 11.30 0.26 23.86
CA VAL A 200 12.30 1.26 23.55
C VAL A 200 12.96 1.68 24.85
N VAL A 201 14.28 1.56 24.91
CA VAL A 201 15.10 1.96 26.06
C VAL A 201 15.92 3.18 25.64
N LYS A 202 15.68 4.32 26.30
CA LYS A 202 16.29 5.63 26.04
C LYS A 202 17.13 6.06 27.25
N PRO A 203 18.46 5.84 27.23
CA PRO A 203 19.35 6.37 28.25
C PRO A 203 19.52 7.88 28.07
N THR A 204 19.44 8.64 29.17
CA THR A 204 19.51 10.11 29.16
C THR A 204 20.41 10.62 30.28
N ASP A 205 21.45 11.35 29.91
CA ASP A 205 22.38 12.11 30.75
C ASP A 205 21.84 13.50 31.06
N LEU A 206 21.83 13.84 32.34
CA LEU A 206 21.36 15.14 32.82
C LEU A 206 22.48 16.19 32.75
N ALA A 207 22.15 17.41 32.30
CA ALA A 207 23.11 18.51 32.22
C ALA A 207 23.77 18.88 33.57
N GLY A 208 23.14 18.54 34.70
CA GLY A 208 23.65 18.74 36.06
C GLY A 208 24.51 17.61 36.62
N GLY A 209 24.74 16.54 35.83
CA GLY A 209 25.37 15.30 36.26
C GLY A 209 24.36 14.27 36.78
N GLY A 210 24.63 13.00 36.48
CA GLY A 210 23.68 11.90 36.67
C GLY A 210 23.05 11.47 35.35
N SER A 211 22.50 10.27 35.33
CA SER A 211 21.85 9.67 34.16
C SER A 211 20.62 8.90 34.62
N TYR A 212 19.59 8.89 33.79
CA TYR A 212 18.43 8.03 33.97
C TYR A 212 18.16 7.25 32.68
N GLU A 213 17.38 6.19 32.81
CA GLU A 213 16.91 5.38 31.70
C GLU A 213 15.40 5.49 31.63
N GLU A 214 14.89 5.86 30.45
CA GLU A 214 13.46 5.82 30.15
C GLU A 214 13.16 4.56 29.34
N THR A 215 12.19 3.77 29.79
CA THR A 215 11.72 2.56 29.11
C THR A 215 10.27 2.72 28.70
N LEU A 216 10.03 2.63 27.39
CA LEU A 216 8.71 2.69 26.76
C LEU A 216 8.34 1.31 26.25
N GLN A 217 7.29 0.72 26.82
CA GLN A 217 6.81 -0.61 26.43
C GLN A 217 5.40 -0.51 25.84
N SER A 218 5.14 -1.33 24.82
CA SER A 218 3.78 -1.51 24.29
C SER A 218 3.47 -2.98 24.10
N LEU A 219 2.23 -3.37 24.40
CA LEU A 219 1.66 -4.66 24.07
C LEU A 219 0.28 -4.43 23.46
N SER A 220 -0.04 -5.06 22.33
CA SER A 220 -1.37 -4.96 21.75
C SER A 220 -1.89 -6.32 21.29
N LEU A 221 -3.19 -6.52 21.47
CA LEU A 221 -3.95 -7.63 20.92
C LEU A 221 -5.16 -7.08 20.18
N GLY A 222 -5.29 -7.43 18.90
CA GLY A 222 -6.40 -7.00 18.05
C GLY A 222 -7.05 -8.17 17.32
N VAL A 223 -8.36 -8.04 17.11
CA VAL A 223 -9.14 -8.91 16.24
C VAL A 223 -9.81 -8.05 15.19
N SER A 224 -9.77 -8.49 13.94
CA SER A 224 -10.47 -7.83 12.84
C SER A 224 -11.31 -8.83 12.06
N ARG A 225 -12.37 -8.37 11.40
CA ARG A 225 -13.24 -9.15 10.55
C ARG A 225 -13.35 -8.52 9.18
N SER A 226 -13.17 -9.33 8.13
CA SER A 226 -13.55 -8.94 6.77
C SER A 226 -15.08 -8.80 6.68
N LEU A 227 -15.54 -7.63 6.23
CA LEU A 227 -16.95 -7.27 6.09
C LEU A 227 -17.49 -7.55 4.69
N SER A 228 -16.64 -7.89 3.72
CA SER A 228 -17.10 -8.32 2.41
C SER A 228 -17.66 -9.72 2.52
N ASP A 229 -18.97 -9.89 2.33
CA ASP A 229 -19.61 -11.21 2.36
C ASP A 229 -19.39 -11.99 1.06
N SER A 230 -19.05 -11.28 -0.03
CA SER A 230 -18.73 -11.86 -1.35
C SER A 230 -17.27 -11.59 -1.73
N GLY A 231 -16.62 -12.57 -2.36
CA GLY A 231 -15.23 -12.46 -2.80
C GLY A 231 -14.18 -12.82 -1.73
N PRO A 232 -12.88 -12.61 -2.06
CA PRO A 232 -11.76 -13.03 -1.23
C PRO A 232 -11.77 -12.31 0.13
N PRO A 233 -11.56 -13.01 1.26
CA PRO A 233 -11.55 -12.40 2.59
C PRO A 233 -10.37 -11.44 2.80
N SER A 234 -9.34 -11.51 1.98
CA SER A 234 -8.21 -10.56 1.95
C SER A 234 -8.55 -9.21 1.30
N GLN A 235 -9.71 -9.08 0.64
CA GLN A 235 -10.14 -7.87 -0.07
C GLN A 235 -11.41 -7.26 0.54
N GLY A 236 -11.70 -6.03 0.17
CA GLY A 236 -12.84 -5.23 0.62
C GLY A 236 -12.63 -4.53 1.96
N TRP A 237 -13.75 -4.22 2.60
CA TRP A 237 -13.76 -3.60 3.93
C TRP A 237 -13.44 -4.61 5.02
N SER A 238 -12.70 -4.18 6.04
CA SER A 238 -12.54 -4.90 7.29
C SER A 238 -12.63 -3.92 8.46
N ALA A 239 -13.19 -4.39 9.58
CA ALA A 239 -13.25 -3.64 10.82
C ALA A 239 -12.66 -4.49 11.94
N GLY A 240 -11.95 -3.85 12.86
CA GLY A 240 -11.33 -4.51 13.99
C GLY A 240 -11.33 -3.65 15.24
N ALA A 241 -11.11 -4.33 16.36
CA ALA A 241 -10.96 -3.71 17.65
C ALA A 241 -9.96 -4.52 18.48
N GLY A 242 -9.41 -3.89 19.50
CA GLY A 242 -8.47 -4.55 20.39
C GLY A 242 -8.15 -3.71 21.61
N LEU A 243 -7.18 -4.20 22.38
CA LEU A 243 -6.66 -3.53 23.55
C LEU A 243 -5.15 -3.38 23.39
N GLY A 244 -4.67 -2.17 23.62
CA GLY A 244 -3.26 -1.86 23.82
C GLY A 244 -2.99 -1.63 25.31
N TRP A 245 -1.80 -1.98 25.76
CA TRP A 245 -1.22 -1.56 27.01
C TRP A 245 0.08 -0.85 26.69
N LEU A 246 0.23 0.37 27.19
CA LEU A 246 1.42 1.19 27.06
C LEU A 246 1.96 1.42 28.46
N ASN A 247 3.28 1.44 28.61
CA ASN A 247 3.92 1.70 29.89
C ASN A 247 5.17 2.52 29.67
N GLN A 248 5.34 3.51 30.53
CA GLN A 248 6.53 4.32 30.59
C GLN A 248 7.09 4.23 32.00
N GLU A 249 8.34 3.83 32.09
CA GLU A 249 9.10 3.77 33.33
C GLU A 249 10.36 4.61 33.18
N THR A 250 10.79 5.20 34.28
CA THR A 250 12.01 6.01 34.34
C THR A 250 12.79 5.58 35.57
N ASP A 251 14.03 5.14 35.40
CA ASP A 251 14.90 4.68 36.48
C ASP A 251 16.21 5.47 36.51
N GLY A 252 16.66 5.85 37.71
CA GLY A 252 17.95 6.50 37.91
C GLY A 252 17.91 7.82 38.70
N PRO A 253 19.08 8.30 39.17
CA PRO A 253 19.17 9.53 39.96
C PRO A 253 18.76 10.76 39.15
N GLY A 254 17.73 11.49 39.62
CA GLY A 254 17.24 12.70 38.95
C GLY A 254 16.30 12.42 37.79
N ALA A 255 15.84 11.16 37.61
CA ALA A 255 14.81 10.81 36.65
C ALA A 255 13.54 11.65 36.88
N PRO A 256 12.90 12.18 35.82
CA PRO A 256 11.57 12.74 35.93
C PRO A 256 10.58 11.66 36.41
N PRO A 257 9.44 12.03 37.01
CA PRO A 257 8.41 11.05 37.34
C PRO A 257 7.92 10.34 36.07
N ALA A 258 7.91 9.01 36.10
CA ALA A 258 7.30 8.22 35.05
C ALA A 258 5.80 8.55 34.92
N TYR A 259 5.30 8.58 33.68
CA TYR A 259 3.87 8.74 33.42
C TYR A 259 3.06 7.50 33.79
N GLY A 260 3.71 6.34 33.91
CA GLY A 260 3.08 5.08 34.27
C GLY A 260 2.47 4.37 33.07
N SER A 261 1.35 3.72 33.30
CA SER A 261 0.72 2.80 32.34
C SER A 261 -0.58 3.34 31.76
N ALA A 262 -0.94 2.91 30.55
CA ALA A 262 -2.22 3.22 29.93
C ALA A 262 -2.81 2.01 29.23
N THR A 263 -4.05 1.66 29.58
CA THR A 263 -4.82 0.63 28.90
C THR A 263 -5.71 1.31 27.85
N ALA A 264 -5.34 1.15 26.59
CA ALA A 264 -5.91 1.89 25.48
C ALA A 264 -6.67 0.97 24.51
N PRO A 265 -8.01 0.86 24.61
CA PRO A 265 -8.80 0.26 23.55
C PRO A 265 -8.55 0.96 22.22
N PHE A 266 -8.56 0.18 21.14
CA PHE A 266 -8.44 0.71 19.80
C PHE A 266 -9.47 0.09 18.86
N ALA A 267 -9.80 0.85 17.82
CA ALA A 267 -10.64 0.43 16.71
C ALA A 267 -9.93 0.74 15.39
N THR A 268 -10.06 -0.17 14.42
CA THR A 268 -9.45 -0.04 13.10
C THR A 268 -10.51 -0.29 12.04
N LEU A 269 -10.58 0.58 11.05
CA LEU A 269 -11.32 0.40 9.81
C LEU A 269 -10.31 0.34 8.67
N SER A 270 -10.41 -0.66 7.81
CA SER A 270 -9.55 -0.80 6.63
C SER A 270 -10.37 -1.12 5.39
N TYR A 271 -9.87 -0.69 4.24
CA TYR A 271 -10.36 -1.10 2.93
C TYR A 271 -9.17 -1.50 2.07
N ARG A 272 -9.29 -2.61 1.36
CA ARG A 272 -8.26 -3.09 0.45
C ARG A 272 -8.92 -3.56 -0.84
N ASP A 273 -8.48 -2.99 -1.95
CA ASP A 273 -8.75 -3.48 -3.28
C ASP A 273 -7.43 -3.40 -4.03
N LEU A 274 -6.54 -4.35 -3.75
CA LEU A 274 -5.16 -4.30 -4.21
C LEU A 274 -4.83 -5.55 -5.02
N HIS A 275 -4.45 -5.34 -6.28
CA HIS A 275 -4.06 -6.40 -7.20
C HIS A 275 -2.54 -6.42 -7.39
N LEU A 276 -1.92 -7.50 -6.93
CA LEU A 276 -0.48 -7.66 -7.01
C LEU A 276 -0.07 -8.23 -8.36
N HIS A 277 1.00 -7.67 -8.90
CA HIS A 277 1.69 -8.19 -10.07
C HIS A 277 3.13 -8.54 -9.67
N ILE A 278 3.85 -9.22 -10.57
CA ILE A 278 5.22 -9.67 -10.28
C ILE A 278 6.12 -8.49 -9.88
N TYR A 279 6.04 -7.37 -10.60
CA TYR A 279 6.91 -6.19 -10.41
C TYR A 279 6.16 -4.88 -10.11
N SER A 280 4.85 -4.93 -9.89
CA SER A 280 4.02 -3.75 -9.59
C SER A 280 2.81 -4.13 -8.76
N GLU A 281 2.08 -3.14 -8.28
CA GLU A 281 0.72 -3.27 -7.77
C GLU A 281 -0.19 -2.23 -8.38
N GLU A 282 -1.49 -2.52 -8.35
CA GLU A 282 -2.56 -1.59 -8.70
C GLU A 282 -3.69 -1.67 -7.69
N GLY A 283 -4.49 -0.60 -7.63
CA GLY A 283 -5.68 -0.54 -6.78
C GLY A 283 -5.54 0.46 -5.64
N VAL A 284 -6.31 0.27 -4.58
CA VAL A 284 -6.46 1.21 -3.47
C VAL A 284 -6.37 0.49 -2.14
N SER A 285 -5.72 1.12 -1.16
CA SER A 285 -5.82 0.74 0.23
C SER A 285 -6.10 1.95 1.11
N PHE A 286 -6.85 1.70 2.19
CA PHE A 286 -7.16 2.68 3.20
C PHE A 286 -7.09 2.00 4.56
N ARG A 287 -6.54 2.71 5.55
CA ARG A 287 -6.54 2.30 6.95
C ARG A 287 -6.80 3.53 7.81
N SER A 288 -7.69 3.39 8.77
CA SER A 288 -8.01 4.38 9.77
C SER A 288 -8.03 3.68 11.12
N SER A 289 -7.32 4.20 12.11
CA SER A 289 -7.31 3.64 13.46
C SER A 289 -7.45 4.74 14.49
N LEU A 290 -8.24 4.46 15.52
CA LEU A 290 -8.42 5.29 16.70
C LEU A 290 -8.02 4.47 17.92
N GLN A 291 -7.21 5.03 18.81
CA GLN A 291 -6.79 4.42 20.06
C GLN A 291 -6.86 5.49 21.15
N GLY A 292 -7.32 5.15 22.35
CA GLY A 292 -7.29 6.11 23.44
C GLY A 292 -7.38 5.46 24.80
N ALA A 293 -6.82 6.15 25.78
CA ALA A 293 -6.86 5.81 27.19
C ALA A 293 -7.56 6.91 27.98
N VAL A 294 -8.17 6.55 29.10
CA VAL A 294 -8.83 7.49 30.01
C VAL A 294 -8.15 7.40 31.37
N ASP A 295 -7.65 8.53 31.85
CA ASP A 295 -7.05 8.65 33.18
C ASP A 295 -8.01 8.11 34.27
N GLY A 296 -7.47 7.27 35.15
CA GLY A 296 -8.20 6.58 36.22
C GLY A 296 -8.91 5.30 35.80
N LEU A 297 -9.00 4.97 34.50
CA LEU A 297 -9.59 3.72 34.01
C LEU A 297 -8.49 2.73 33.61
N ALA A 298 -7.90 2.08 34.61
CA ALA A 298 -6.74 1.19 34.43
C ALA A 298 -5.59 1.84 33.64
N SER A 299 -5.48 3.16 33.78
CA SER A 299 -4.52 4.03 33.10
C SER A 299 -4.16 5.17 34.06
N ASP A 300 -2.87 5.49 34.14
CA ASP A 300 -2.29 6.57 34.93
C ASP A 300 -2.31 7.91 34.16
N TYR A 301 -2.55 7.85 32.84
CA TYR A 301 -2.74 9.01 31.97
C TYR A 301 -3.78 8.74 30.87
N GLY A 302 -4.35 9.82 30.33
CA GLY A 302 -5.29 9.77 29.21
C GLY A 302 -4.66 10.31 27.92
N PHE A 303 -5.12 9.77 26.79
CA PHE A 303 -4.76 10.27 25.45
C PHE A 303 -5.78 9.80 24.41
N LEU A 304 -5.80 10.45 23.25
CA LEU A 304 -6.52 9.99 22.06
C LEU A 304 -5.64 10.12 20.83
N THR A 305 -5.32 9.01 20.18
CA THR A 305 -4.54 8.94 18.95
C THR A 305 -5.39 8.51 17.77
N TYR A 306 -5.30 9.25 16.68
CA TYR A 306 -5.90 8.95 15.38
C TYR A 306 -4.81 8.80 14.32
N ASN A 307 -4.88 7.74 13.52
CA ASN A 307 -4.01 7.54 12.36
C ASN A 307 -4.84 7.21 11.13
N GLY A 308 -4.51 7.84 10.00
CA GLY A 308 -5.13 7.60 8.71
C GLY A 308 -4.08 7.43 7.63
N ARG A 309 -4.26 6.44 6.76
CA ARG A 309 -3.46 6.21 5.56
C ARG A 309 -4.34 5.85 4.39
N TYR A 310 -4.13 6.53 3.27
CA TYR A 310 -4.72 6.22 1.97
C TYR A 310 -3.58 6.01 0.97
N ALA A 311 -3.67 4.94 0.18
CA ALA A 311 -2.74 4.71 -0.91
C ALA A 311 -3.51 4.27 -2.16
N ARG A 312 -3.11 4.81 -3.31
CA ARG A 312 -3.62 4.43 -4.62
C ARG A 312 -2.48 4.15 -5.57
N TYR A 313 -2.49 2.96 -6.15
CA TYR A 313 -1.50 2.47 -7.09
C TYR A 313 -2.16 2.36 -8.46
N MET A 314 -1.58 3.00 -9.47
CA MET A 314 -2.18 3.06 -10.80
C MET A 314 -1.16 2.67 -11.85
N HIS A 315 -1.55 1.80 -12.76
CA HIS A 315 -0.84 1.66 -14.02
C HIS A 315 -1.05 2.89 -14.89
N VAL A 316 0.05 3.46 -15.39
CA VAL A 316 0.02 4.69 -16.21
C VAL A 316 0.86 4.50 -17.46
N GLY A 317 0.36 4.99 -18.60
CA GLY A 317 1.04 4.85 -19.89
C GLY A 317 0.98 3.43 -20.47
N ALA A 318 1.75 3.20 -21.53
CA ALA A 318 1.74 1.94 -22.29
C ALA A 318 2.86 0.96 -21.90
N THR A 319 3.77 1.37 -20.99
CA THR A 319 4.87 0.51 -20.56
C THR A 319 4.39 -0.41 -19.45
N ASP A 320 4.56 -1.72 -19.62
CA ASP A 320 4.23 -2.72 -18.60
C ASP A 320 4.96 -2.41 -17.27
N HIS A 321 4.30 -2.60 -16.13
CA HIS A 321 4.80 -2.23 -14.79
C HIS A 321 5.19 -0.76 -14.57
N GLN A 322 4.77 0.16 -15.45
CA GLN A 322 4.88 1.60 -15.18
C GLN A 322 3.74 2.03 -14.27
N THR A 323 4.06 2.64 -13.13
CA THR A 323 3.09 2.96 -12.09
C THR A 323 3.20 4.39 -11.58
N LEU A 324 2.08 4.92 -11.11
CA LEU A 324 1.97 6.13 -10.30
C LEU A 324 1.34 5.75 -8.97
N HIS A 325 2.04 6.01 -7.87
CA HIS A 325 1.56 5.79 -6.52
C HIS A 325 1.21 7.14 -5.89
N LEU A 326 0.03 7.24 -5.29
CA LEU A 326 -0.41 8.40 -4.54
C LEU A 326 -0.66 7.93 -3.10
N ILE A 327 0.06 8.50 -2.14
CA ILE A 327 -0.02 8.15 -0.73
C ILE A 327 -0.40 9.41 0.05
N ALA A 328 -1.33 9.29 0.97
CA ALA A 328 -1.69 10.32 1.93
C ALA A 328 -1.73 9.71 3.34
N GLU A 329 -1.08 10.38 4.28
CA GLU A 329 -0.94 9.96 5.67
C GLU A 329 -1.30 11.15 6.57
N LEU A 330 -1.95 10.84 7.68
CA LEU A 330 -2.35 11.80 8.68
C LEU A 330 -2.31 11.15 10.06
N GLY A 331 -1.95 11.93 11.06
CA GLY A 331 -1.83 11.50 12.44
C GLY A 331 -2.18 12.65 13.38
N ALA A 332 -2.81 12.33 14.50
CA ALA A 332 -3.08 13.29 15.57
C ALA A 332 -3.15 12.58 16.92
N ARG A 333 -2.45 13.09 17.91
CA ARG A 333 -2.55 12.72 19.32
C ARG A 333 -3.04 13.91 20.12
N ILE A 334 -4.07 13.69 20.93
CA ILE A 334 -4.61 14.67 21.87
C ILE A 334 -4.27 14.17 23.27
N ASP A 335 -3.65 15.04 24.06
CA ASP A 335 -3.11 14.73 25.39
C ASP A 335 -2.05 13.60 25.36
N GLY A 336 -1.73 13.05 26.53
CA GLY A 336 -0.64 12.08 26.72
C GLY A 336 0.67 12.73 27.18
N PRO A 337 1.76 11.95 27.28
CA PRO A 337 3.07 12.44 27.72
C PRO A 337 3.64 13.50 26.74
N PRO A 338 3.80 14.77 27.16
CA PRO A 338 4.24 15.87 26.29
C PRO A 338 5.71 15.77 25.83
N GLU A 339 6.55 14.97 26.48
CA GLU A 339 7.97 14.84 26.14
C GLU A 339 8.23 13.83 25.02
N ASN A 340 7.18 13.13 24.57
CA ASN A 340 7.28 12.03 23.60
C ASN A 340 6.47 12.36 22.35
N ASP A 341 7.05 13.08 21.39
CA ASP A 341 6.36 13.43 20.15
C ASP A 341 5.86 12.17 19.42
N ALA A 342 4.58 12.16 19.02
CA ALA A 342 3.97 10.99 18.42
C ALA A 342 4.35 10.76 16.94
N TYR A 343 4.78 11.82 16.26
CA TYR A 343 5.02 11.82 14.82
C TYR A 343 6.24 12.64 14.43
N PHE A 344 6.90 12.23 13.35
CA PHE A 344 7.98 12.99 12.74
C PHE A 344 7.92 12.94 11.20
N LEU A 345 8.57 13.91 10.55
CA LEU A 345 8.82 13.94 9.12
C LEU A 345 10.31 14.12 8.82
N GLY A 346 10.74 13.58 7.68
CA GLY A 346 12.12 13.55 7.23
C GLY A 346 12.72 12.15 7.26
N GLY A 347 13.86 11.95 6.60
CA GLY A 347 14.59 10.68 6.58
C GLY A 347 14.55 9.95 5.24
N ASP A 348 14.63 8.62 5.29
CA ASP A 348 14.77 7.76 4.10
C ASP A 348 13.45 7.44 3.39
N SER A 349 12.32 7.61 4.09
CA SER A 349 11.01 7.10 3.69
C SER A 349 9.87 8.12 3.83
N LEU A 350 10.07 9.18 4.63
CA LEU A 350 9.09 10.25 4.86
C LEU A 350 9.73 11.59 4.51
N LEU A 351 9.30 12.23 3.42
CA LEU A 351 9.79 13.56 3.05
C LEU A 351 11.33 13.59 2.85
N ARG A 352 11.80 12.79 1.88
CA ARG A 352 13.20 12.38 1.67
C ARG A 352 14.22 13.50 1.46
N GLY A 353 13.76 14.72 1.18
CA GLY A 353 14.63 15.88 1.02
C GLY A 353 15.14 16.48 2.34
N TYR A 354 14.63 16.01 3.47
CA TYR A 354 14.94 16.54 4.81
C TYR A 354 15.57 15.46 5.69
N ASP A 355 16.32 15.90 6.70
CA ASP A 355 16.95 15.00 7.67
C ASP A 355 15.86 14.25 8.47
N LYS A 356 16.11 13.00 8.90
CA LYS A 356 15.14 12.28 9.77
C LYS A 356 14.91 13.10 11.04
N GLU A 357 13.65 13.12 11.49
CA GLU A 357 13.23 13.93 12.65
C GLU A 357 13.41 15.44 12.42
N PHE A 358 13.35 15.90 11.16
CA PHE A 358 13.45 17.32 10.82
C PHE A 358 12.31 18.16 11.44
N VAL A 359 11.10 17.61 11.51
CA VAL A 359 9.96 18.22 12.19
C VAL A 359 9.20 17.13 12.92
N GLU A 360 8.86 17.40 14.17
CA GLU A 360 8.18 16.49 15.09
C GLU A 360 6.93 17.14 15.68
N GLY A 361 6.08 16.32 16.29
CA GLY A 361 4.94 16.80 17.07
C GLY A 361 3.81 15.78 17.21
N ASP A 362 2.70 16.23 17.79
CA ASP A 362 1.51 15.42 18.02
C ASP A 362 0.48 15.45 16.89
N ALA A 363 0.73 16.18 15.81
CA ALA A 363 -0.06 16.02 14.59
C ALA A 363 0.81 16.07 13.35
N VAL A 364 0.45 15.28 12.34
CA VAL A 364 1.17 15.20 11.08
C VAL A 364 0.21 15.06 9.91
N TYR A 365 0.60 15.60 8.76
CA TYR A 365 0.08 15.16 7.48
C TYR A 365 1.22 15.02 6.48
N ARG A 366 1.09 14.05 5.57
CA ARG A 366 2.00 13.82 4.47
C ARG A 366 1.23 13.41 3.24
N VAL A 367 1.63 13.91 2.08
CA VAL A 367 1.23 13.41 0.77
C VAL A 367 2.47 13.10 -0.05
N SER A 368 2.41 12.02 -0.83
CA SER A 368 3.48 11.58 -1.71
C SER A 368 2.91 11.13 -3.06
N ALA A 369 3.59 11.54 -4.13
CA ALA A 369 3.37 11.06 -5.48
C ALA A 369 4.67 10.43 -6.00
N GLU A 370 4.62 9.14 -6.32
CA GLU A 370 5.78 8.39 -6.81
C GLU A 370 5.48 7.82 -8.20
N PHE A 371 6.22 8.29 -9.20
CA PHE A 371 6.18 7.73 -10.53
C PHE A 371 7.34 6.75 -10.69
N ALA A 372 7.03 5.47 -10.95
CA ALA A 372 8.03 4.44 -11.18
C ALA A 372 7.89 3.86 -12.59
N ARG A 373 9.00 3.76 -13.30
CA ARG A 373 9.03 3.16 -14.65
C ARG A 373 10.17 2.15 -14.77
N PRO A 374 9.90 0.95 -15.29
CA PRO A 374 10.95 -0.01 -15.60
C PRO A 374 11.98 0.53 -16.57
N LEU A 375 13.24 0.17 -16.33
CA LEU A 375 14.32 0.31 -17.30
C LEU A 375 14.24 -0.84 -18.31
N HIS A 376 15.37 -1.31 -18.82
CA HIS A 376 15.41 -2.51 -19.64
C HIS A 376 14.92 -3.76 -18.88
N TRP A 377 15.14 -3.82 -17.57
CA TRP A 377 14.73 -4.92 -16.70
C TRP A 377 13.48 -4.56 -15.89
N ARG A 378 12.48 -5.43 -15.89
CA ARG A 378 11.23 -5.22 -15.12
C ARG A 378 11.44 -5.13 -13.61
N TRP A 379 12.50 -5.74 -13.09
CA TRP A 379 12.88 -5.73 -11.68
C TRP A 379 13.65 -4.47 -11.25
N LEU A 380 14.12 -3.64 -12.19
CA LEU A 380 14.83 -2.39 -11.92
C LEU A 380 14.09 -1.21 -12.53
N ARG A 381 13.66 -0.27 -11.68
CA ARG A 381 12.84 0.88 -12.07
C ARG A 381 13.56 2.16 -11.70
N TRP A 382 13.45 3.19 -12.52
CA TRP A 382 13.72 4.55 -12.04
C TRP A 382 12.45 5.12 -11.43
N VAL A 383 12.62 5.94 -10.42
CA VAL A 383 11.52 6.54 -9.66
C VAL A 383 11.72 8.04 -9.57
N LEU A 384 10.64 8.78 -9.76
CA LEU A 384 10.54 10.19 -9.41
C LEU A 384 9.55 10.33 -8.27
N ILE A 385 9.92 11.14 -7.29
CA ILE A 385 9.21 11.31 -6.03
C ILE A 385 8.89 12.79 -5.88
N ALA A 386 7.67 13.09 -5.49
CA ALA A 386 7.28 14.42 -5.02
C ALA A 386 6.49 14.26 -3.72
N GLU A 387 6.93 14.95 -2.68
CA GLU A 387 6.38 14.82 -1.33
C GLU A 387 6.08 16.19 -0.74
N ALA A 388 5.05 16.25 0.09
CA ALA A 388 4.68 17.44 0.84
C ALA A 388 4.12 17.03 2.20
N GLY A 389 4.45 17.77 3.25
CA GLY A 389 3.93 17.48 4.58
C GLY A 389 4.33 18.51 5.62
N ASN A 390 3.74 18.38 6.80
CA ASN A 390 4.15 19.10 7.99
C ASN A 390 3.76 18.32 9.26
N ALA A 391 4.48 18.56 10.34
CA ALA A 391 4.14 18.14 11.69
C ALA A 391 3.98 19.35 12.61
N PHE A 392 3.16 19.21 13.64
CA PHE A 392 2.75 20.28 14.55
C PHE A 392 2.80 19.78 15.97
N GLU A 393 3.31 20.61 16.87
CA GLU A 393 3.36 20.33 18.32
C GLU A 393 2.01 19.87 18.87
N ARG A 394 0.89 20.45 18.39
CA ARG A 394 -0.45 20.06 18.82
C ARG A 394 -1.43 20.01 17.63
N PRO A 395 -2.46 19.14 17.68
CA PRO A 395 -3.44 19.04 16.59
C PRO A 395 -4.16 20.34 16.23
N GLN A 396 -4.43 21.22 17.21
CA GLN A 396 -5.05 22.52 16.97
C GLN A 396 -4.18 23.51 16.20
N ASP A 397 -2.87 23.30 16.15
CA ASP A 397 -1.93 24.18 15.46
C ASP A 397 -1.83 23.87 13.96
N PHE A 398 -2.65 22.92 13.48
CA PHE A 398 -2.73 22.54 12.07
C PHE A 398 -2.89 23.76 11.17
N SER A 399 -1.98 23.88 10.21
CA SER A 399 -2.01 24.95 9.22
C SER A 399 -1.46 24.49 7.87
N LEU A 400 -2.03 25.02 6.79
CA LEU A 400 -1.52 24.86 5.43
C LEU A 400 -0.65 26.04 4.98
N SER A 401 -0.31 26.97 5.89
CA SER A 401 0.53 28.13 5.57
C SER A 401 2.01 27.77 5.40
N ARG A 402 2.49 26.76 6.12
CA ARG A 402 3.84 26.22 6.02
C ARG A 402 3.74 24.76 5.61
N ILE A 403 4.29 24.45 4.44
CA ILE A 403 4.31 23.10 3.87
C ILE A 403 5.75 22.83 3.46
N TYR A 404 6.35 21.79 4.02
CA TYR A 404 7.65 21.32 3.58
C TYR A 404 7.47 20.42 2.38
N THR A 405 8.30 20.60 1.37
CA THR A 405 8.14 19.89 0.11
C THR A 405 9.49 19.37 -0.37
N SER A 406 9.51 18.18 -0.94
CA SER A 406 10.73 17.59 -1.50
C SER A 406 10.45 16.92 -2.83
N VAL A 407 11.45 16.96 -3.71
CA VAL A 407 11.46 16.18 -4.95
C VAL A 407 12.67 15.28 -4.98
N GLY A 408 12.49 14.06 -5.46
CA GLY A 408 13.53 13.05 -5.49
C GLY A 408 13.56 12.25 -6.77
N ALA A 409 14.72 11.66 -7.03
CA ALA A 409 14.94 10.73 -8.13
C ALA A 409 15.80 9.57 -7.62
N GLY A 410 15.44 8.34 -7.99
CA GLY A 410 16.14 7.15 -7.51
C GLY A 410 15.97 5.94 -8.40
N LEU A 411 16.57 4.84 -7.95
CA LEU A 411 16.41 3.51 -8.52
C LEU A 411 15.73 2.61 -7.49
N ARG A 412 14.81 1.79 -7.97
CA ARG A 412 14.02 0.85 -7.18
C ARG A 412 14.18 -0.56 -7.73
N LEU A 413 14.60 -1.46 -6.86
CA LEU A 413 14.88 -2.86 -7.12
C LEU A 413 13.81 -3.74 -6.47
N ARG A 414 12.99 -4.42 -7.27
CA ARG A 414 11.97 -5.36 -6.77
C ARG A 414 12.42 -6.80 -6.94
N LEU A 415 12.73 -7.46 -5.83
CA LEU A 415 13.23 -8.83 -5.81
C LEU A 415 12.07 -9.84 -5.77
N SER A 416 11.68 -10.33 -6.94
CA SER A 416 10.52 -11.24 -7.07
C SER A 416 10.67 -12.62 -6.41
N TRP A 417 11.85 -12.92 -5.85
CA TRP A 417 12.17 -14.21 -5.25
C TRP A 417 11.77 -14.26 -3.78
N PHE A 418 11.67 -13.12 -3.13
CA PHE A 418 11.29 -12.99 -1.73
C PHE A 418 9.92 -12.30 -1.62
N VAL A 419 9.16 -12.62 -0.58
CA VAL A 419 7.89 -11.93 -0.31
C VAL A 419 8.17 -10.49 0.13
N ASN A 420 7.56 -9.53 -0.57
CA ASN A 420 7.59 -8.09 -0.26
C ASN A 420 8.99 -7.50 -0.07
N VAL A 421 9.91 -7.76 -1.00
CA VAL A 421 11.25 -7.16 -0.98
C VAL A 421 11.42 -6.17 -2.12
N GLU A 422 11.46 -4.90 -1.73
CA GLU A 422 11.77 -3.78 -2.59
C GLU A 422 12.83 -2.91 -1.90
N ILE A 423 13.86 -2.55 -2.63
CA ILE A 423 14.95 -1.69 -2.16
C ILE A 423 14.97 -0.47 -3.05
N GLU A 424 15.04 0.72 -2.46
CA GLU A 424 15.16 1.97 -3.19
C GLU A 424 16.38 2.74 -2.70
N ALA A 425 17.07 3.39 -3.64
CA ALA A 425 18.13 4.33 -3.32
C ALA A 425 18.11 5.49 -4.30
N GLY A 426 18.36 6.70 -3.83
CA GLY A 426 18.28 7.89 -4.66
C GLY A 426 18.75 9.16 -3.97
N VAL A 427 18.43 10.27 -4.61
CA VAL A 427 18.67 11.61 -4.11
C VAL A 427 17.37 12.39 -4.06
N ALA A 428 17.22 13.20 -3.02
CA ALA A 428 16.11 14.12 -2.87
C ALA A 428 16.61 15.50 -2.46
N ILE A 429 15.83 16.52 -2.80
CA ILE A 429 16.13 17.92 -2.53
C ILE A 429 14.87 18.58 -1.97
N PRO A 430 15.00 19.39 -0.91
CA PRO A 430 13.90 20.20 -0.42
C PRO A 430 13.59 21.30 -1.44
N VAL A 431 12.31 21.66 -1.56
CA VAL A 431 11.83 22.69 -2.47
C VAL A 431 11.35 23.88 -1.65
N GLY A 432 11.89 25.06 -1.93
CA GLY A 432 11.55 26.31 -1.23
C GLY A 432 12.43 26.61 -0.01
N ASP A 433 13.18 25.63 0.50
CA ASP A 433 14.16 25.80 1.58
C ASP A 433 15.61 25.75 1.05
N SER A 434 16.55 26.36 1.75
CA SER A 434 17.98 26.39 1.35
C SER A 434 18.74 25.08 1.64
N GLY A 435 18.03 23.97 1.83
CA GLY A 435 18.62 22.68 2.17
C GLY A 435 19.35 22.03 0.99
N GLY A 436 20.42 21.29 1.30
CA GLY A 436 21.23 20.59 0.30
C GLY A 436 20.58 19.30 -0.20
N THR A 437 21.23 18.66 -1.19
CA THR A 437 20.83 17.33 -1.67
C THR A 437 21.04 16.27 -0.59
N ARG A 438 20.06 15.42 -0.40
CA ARG A 438 20.07 14.28 0.52
C ARG A 438 20.07 12.97 -0.24
N PHE A 439 20.82 12.01 0.25
CA PHE A 439 20.77 10.63 -0.22
C PHE A 439 19.83 9.86 0.67
N PHE A 440 19.03 8.97 0.08
CA PHE A 440 18.20 8.03 0.82
C PHE A 440 18.44 6.63 0.26
N ALA A 441 18.41 5.62 1.13
CA ALA A 441 18.46 4.22 0.73
C ALA A 441 17.75 3.38 1.80
N GLY A 442 16.84 2.50 1.39
CA GLY A 442 16.06 1.72 2.33
C GLY A 442 15.19 0.67 1.65
N GLY A 443 14.52 -0.15 2.48
CA GLY A 443 13.42 -0.98 2.01
C GLY A 443 12.16 -0.14 1.84
N VAL A 444 11.38 -0.34 0.77
CA VAL A 444 10.15 0.42 0.46
C VAL A 444 8.90 -0.43 0.62
#